data_AF-A0A7C1W0W7-F1
#
_entry.id   AF-A0A7C1W0W7-F1
#
_cell.length_a   1.000
_cell.length_b   1.000
_cell.length_c   1.000
_cell.angle_alpha   90.00
_cell.angle_beta   90.00
_cell.angle_gamma   90.00
#
_symmetry.space_group_name_H-M   'P 1'
#
loop_
_entity.id
_entity.type
_entity.pdbx_description
1 polymer ?
#
loop_
_entity_poly.entity_id
_entity_poly.type
_entity_poly.pdbx_seq_one_letter_code
_entity_poly.pdbx_strand_id
1 'polypeptide(L)'
;MAANSPRKEAVALDKKIRTQLTHRLEKRARRWGQGVFWALTVVALWSGAAQTAQAAERKLAFPVAGVVERVMVGTGQVVKAGEALAALDLRPFAARARAAAENLLAARNTNKFAAENHQRVKQLFDDMSTSTEELEKAQVLLFKAQAALAQAKSAAAIRKWELERATLRAPKAGTVAVVPGYPGMVVNPLAVITPVVILDMQ
;
A
#
# COMPACT_ATOMS: atom_id res chain seq x y z
N MET A 1 10.27 46.26 -14.61
CA MET A 1 10.54 44.81 -14.73
C MET A 1 9.24 44.08 -14.41
N ALA A 2 8.42 43.74 -15.41
CA ALA A 2 8.52 42.54 -16.25
C ALA A 2 8.11 41.26 -15.49
N ALA A 3 6.85 40.85 -15.65
CA ALA A 3 6.38 39.46 -15.69
C ALA A 3 4.83 39.39 -15.69
N ASN A 4 4.18 39.63 -16.84
CA ASN A 4 2.78 39.21 -17.01
C ASN A 4 2.44 38.85 -18.47
N SER A 5 3.35 38.12 -19.12
CA SER A 5 3.30 37.82 -20.55
C SER A 5 3.38 36.32 -20.93
N PRO A 6 2.77 35.38 -20.16
CA PRO A 6 2.43 34.08 -20.77
C PRO A 6 0.95 33.67 -20.63
N ARG A 7 0.17 34.30 -19.75
CA ARG A 7 -1.22 33.86 -19.46
C ARG A 7 -2.26 34.41 -20.44
N LYS A 8 -2.00 35.58 -21.05
CA LYS A 8 -2.92 36.22 -22.01
C LYS A 8 -2.82 35.61 -23.42
N GLU A 9 -1.63 35.14 -23.81
CA GLU A 9 -1.42 34.49 -25.11
C GLU A 9 -2.02 33.08 -25.17
N ALA A 10 -1.94 32.30 -24.08
CA ALA A 10 -2.54 30.97 -24.00
C ALA A 10 -4.08 31.00 -24.11
N VAL A 11 -4.73 32.01 -23.51
CA VAL A 11 -6.18 32.19 -23.60
C VAL A 11 -6.61 32.67 -24.99
N ALA A 12 -5.78 33.49 -25.66
CA ALA A 12 -6.05 33.92 -27.03
C ALA A 12 -5.87 32.79 -28.06
N LEU A 13 -4.89 31.90 -27.86
CA LEU A 13 -4.67 30.72 -28.71
C LEU A 13 -5.80 29.70 -28.56
N ASP A 14 -6.26 29.43 -27.32
CA ASP A 14 -7.39 28.51 -27.07
C ASP A 14 -8.69 29.05 -27.68
N LYS A 15 -8.97 30.35 -27.58
CA LYS A 15 -10.15 30.95 -28.20
C LYS A 15 -10.12 30.86 -29.73
N LYS A 16 -8.94 31.06 -30.34
CA LYS A 16 -8.72 30.99 -31.81
C LYS A 16 -8.79 29.56 -32.35
N ILE A 17 -8.29 28.58 -31.58
CA ILE A 17 -8.40 27.15 -31.91
C ILE A 17 -9.87 26.71 -31.87
N ARG A 18 -10.62 27.11 -30.83
CA ARG A 18 -12.06 26.80 -30.71
C ARG A 18 -12.89 27.41 -31.84
N THR A 19 -12.59 28.63 -32.29
CA THR A 19 -13.32 29.26 -33.41
C THR A 19 -12.96 28.66 -34.78
N GLN A 20 -11.73 28.19 -34.99
CA GLN A 20 -11.37 27.52 -36.25
C GLN A 20 -11.91 26.09 -36.35
N LEU A 21 -12.06 25.39 -35.23
CA LEU A 21 -12.66 24.05 -35.17
C LEU A 21 -14.16 24.08 -35.45
N THR A 22 -14.91 25.03 -34.88
CA THR A 22 -16.36 25.14 -35.13
C THR A 22 -16.67 25.46 -36.59
N HIS A 23 -15.90 26.36 -37.21
CA HIS A 23 -16.11 26.75 -38.60
C HIS A 23 -15.72 25.65 -39.62
N ARG A 24 -14.79 24.73 -39.27
CA ARG A 24 -14.47 23.57 -40.12
C ARG A 24 -15.50 22.43 -39.98
N LEU A 25 -16.14 22.31 -38.83
CA LEU A 25 -17.18 21.31 -38.60
C LEU A 25 -18.48 21.66 -39.33
N GLU A 26 -18.88 22.94 -39.36
CA GLU A 26 -20.06 23.39 -40.11
C GLU A 26 -19.94 23.23 -41.64
N LYS A 27 -18.72 23.37 -42.20
CA LYS A 27 -18.51 23.15 -43.64
C LYS A 27 -18.62 21.69 -44.05
N ARG A 28 -18.34 20.73 -43.16
CA ARG A 28 -18.54 19.29 -43.42
C ARG A 28 -19.97 18.84 -43.18
N ALA A 29 -20.69 19.49 -42.25
CA ALA A 29 -22.09 19.18 -41.95
C ALA A 29 -23.06 19.49 -43.10
N ARG A 30 -22.73 20.42 -44.01
CA ARG A 30 -23.56 20.72 -45.19
C ARG A 30 -23.53 19.66 -46.30
N ARG A 31 -22.65 18.66 -46.22
CA ARG A 31 -22.44 17.68 -47.32
C ARG A 31 -23.06 16.30 -47.04
N TRP A 32 -23.57 16.07 -45.83
CA TRP A 32 -24.18 14.80 -45.43
C TRP A 32 -25.56 15.11 -44.87
N GLY A 33 -26.61 14.56 -45.49
CA GLY A 33 -28.00 14.89 -45.18
C GLY A 33 -28.34 14.71 -43.69
N GLN A 34 -29.27 15.55 -43.22
CA GLN A 34 -29.78 15.72 -41.86
C GLN A 34 -30.01 14.40 -41.05
N GLY A 35 -30.23 13.27 -41.72
CA GLY A 35 -30.46 11.97 -41.06
C GLY A 35 -29.22 11.34 -40.40
N VAL A 36 -28.01 11.55 -40.94
CA VAL A 36 -26.78 10.90 -40.41
C VAL A 36 -26.33 11.59 -39.11
N PHE A 37 -26.61 12.88 -38.97
CA PHE A 37 -26.26 13.67 -37.79
C PHE A 37 -27.17 13.36 -36.58
N TRP A 38 -28.46 13.11 -36.82
CA TRP A 38 -29.38 12.63 -35.77
C TRP A 38 -29.09 11.18 -35.34
N ALA A 39 -28.64 10.31 -36.26
CA ALA A 39 -28.30 8.93 -35.91
C ALA A 39 -27.04 8.82 -35.01
N LEU A 40 -26.01 9.64 -35.28
CA LEU A 40 -24.75 9.59 -34.52
C LEU A 40 -24.88 10.15 -33.09
N THR A 41 -25.81 11.08 -32.86
CA THR A 41 -26.05 11.64 -31.52
C THR A 41 -26.87 10.68 -30.63
N VAL A 42 -27.81 9.91 -31.19
CA VAL A 42 -28.59 8.91 -30.43
C VAL A 42 -27.74 7.70 -30.02
N VAL A 43 -26.80 7.24 -30.85
CA VAL A 43 -25.88 6.14 -30.49
C VAL A 43 -24.94 6.53 -29.36
N ALA A 44 -24.40 7.76 -29.39
CA ALA A 44 -23.53 8.25 -28.32
C ALA A 44 -24.25 8.38 -26.96
N LEU A 45 -25.57 8.63 -26.98
CA LEU A 45 -26.39 8.73 -25.77
C LEU A 45 -26.76 7.36 -25.19
N TRP A 46 -26.84 6.30 -26.01
CA TRP A 46 -27.06 4.93 -25.53
C TRP A 46 -25.78 4.25 -25.04
N SER A 47 -24.61 4.55 -25.62
CA SER A 47 -23.35 3.92 -25.19
C SER A 47 -22.84 4.40 -23.82
N GLY A 48 -23.30 5.55 -23.31
CA GLY A 48 -22.88 6.07 -22.00
C GLY A 48 -23.53 5.38 -20.80
N ALA A 49 -24.72 4.79 -20.95
CA ALA A 49 -25.46 4.18 -19.84
C ALA A 49 -24.98 2.76 -19.47
N ALA A 50 -24.22 2.10 -20.36
CA ALA A 50 -23.70 0.76 -20.10
C ALA A 50 -22.43 0.75 -19.22
N GLN A 51 -21.81 1.91 -18.97
CA GLN A 51 -20.54 2.01 -18.24
C GLN A 51 -20.70 2.25 -16.73
N THR A 52 -21.92 2.43 -16.21
CA THR A 52 -22.14 2.82 -14.81
C THR A 52 -22.52 1.67 -13.87
N ALA A 53 -22.60 0.43 -14.36
CA ALA A 53 -23.00 -0.74 -13.56
C ALA A 53 -21.87 -1.75 -13.31
N GLN A 54 -20.61 -1.34 -13.46
CA GLN A 54 -19.50 -2.09 -12.86
C GLN A 54 -19.58 -1.87 -11.35
N ALA A 55 -20.47 -2.64 -10.69
CA ALA A 55 -20.36 -2.91 -9.27
C ALA A 55 -18.88 -3.23 -9.02
N ALA A 56 -18.24 -2.46 -8.14
CA ALA A 56 -16.80 -2.39 -8.07
C ALA A 56 -16.22 -3.70 -7.52
N GLU A 57 -16.06 -4.70 -8.38
CA GLU A 57 -15.44 -5.98 -8.06
C GLU A 57 -14.05 -5.72 -7.49
N ARG A 58 -13.86 -6.03 -6.21
CA ARG A 58 -12.55 -5.91 -5.55
C ARG A 58 -11.87 -7.26 -5.52
N LYS A 59 -10.78 -7.35 -6.29
CA LYS A 59 -9.80 -8.43 -6.24
C LYS A 59 -8.99 -8.31 -4.94
N LEU A 60 -9.20 -9.24 -4.01
CA LEU A 60 -8.44 -9.32 -2.76
C LEU A 60 -7.35 -10.38 -2.89
N ALA A 61 -6.12 -10.02 -2.54
CA ALA A 61 -4.96 -10.90 -2.51
C ALA A 61 -4.15 -10.66 -1.23
N PHE A 62 -3.30 -11.63 -0.88
CA PHE A 62 -2.37 -11.48 0.24
C PHE A 62 -1.25 -10.51 -0.15
N PRO A 63 -0.91 -9.53 0.72
CA PRO A 63 0.22 -8.62 0.48
C PRO A 63 1.56 -9.26 0.86
N VAL A 64 1.55 -10.49 1.40
CA VAL A 64 2.72 -11.27 1.79
C VAL A 64 2.78 -12.58 1.02
N ALA A 65 3.99 -13.05 0.73
CA ALA A 65 4.20 -14.34 0.07
C ALA A 65 4.09 -15.50 1.07
N GLY A 66 3.42 -16.57 0.67
CA GLY A 66 3.26 -17.76 1.52
C GLY A 66 2.39 -18.83 0.88
N VAL A 67 2.10 -19.88 1.65
CA VAL A 67 1.25 -20.99 1.21
C VAL A 67 -0.12 -20.84 1.84
N VAL A 68 -1.19 -20.89 1.04
CA VAL A 68 -2.58 -20.88 1.54
C VAL A 68 -2.82 -22.17 2.32
N GLU A 69 -3.12 -22.07 3.61
CA GLU A 69 -3.43 -23.23 4.45
C GLU A 69 -4.91 -23.60 4.30
N ARG A 70 -5.80 -22.60 4.36
CA ARG A 70 -7.24 -22.80 4.29
C ARG A 70 -7.95 -21.58 3.71
N VAL A 71 -9.06 -21.86 3.03
CA VAL A 71 -10.02 -20.85 2.58
C VAL A 71 -11.31 -21.06 3.37
N MET A 72 -11.80 -20.00 4.01
CA MET A 72 -12.87 -20.06 5.01
C MET A 72 -14.23 -19.60 4.45
N VAL A 73 -14.26 -19.17 3.20
CA VAL A 73 -15.46 -18.65 2.53
C VAL A 73 -15.73 -19.35 1.21
N GLY A 74 -17.00 -19.46 0.86
CA GLY A 74 -17.47 -19.98 -0.42
C GLY A 74 -17.99 -18.89 -1.36
N THR A 75 -18.02 -19.21 -2.65
CA THR A 75 -18.72 -18.42 -3.68
C THR A 75 -20.19 -18.22 -3.30
N GLY A 76 -20.71 -16.99 -3.38
CA GLY A 76 -22.07 -16.62 -3.02
C GLY A 76 -22.30 -16.32 -1.54
N GLN A 77 -21.29 -16.49 -0.68
CA GLN A 77 -21.42 -16.23 0.76
C GLN A 77 -21.39 -14.73 1.06
N VAL A 78 -22.29 -14.27 1.94
CA VAL A 78 -22.27 -12.91 2.49
C VAL A 78 -21.27 -12.87 3.66
N VAL A 79 -20.34 -11.92 3.59
CA VAL A 79 -19.31 -11.70 4.61
C VAL A 79 -19.45 -10.34 5.25
N LYS A 80 -19.08 -10.23 6.53
CA LYS A 80 -19.05 -8.96 7.27
C LYS A 80 -17.68 -8.30 7.16
N ALA A 81 -17.64 -7.00 7.46
CA ALA A 81 -16.37 -6.30 7.58
C ALA A 81 -15.50 -6.94 8.68
N GLY A 82 -14.23 -7.21 8.36
CA GLY A 82 -13.26 -7.84 9.26
C GLY A 82 -13.28 -9.38 9.29
N GLU A 83 -14.23 -10.02 8.61
CA GLU A 83 -14.34 -11.47 8.55
C GLU A 83 -13.15 -12.09 7.81
N ALA A 84 -12.66 -13.24 8.32
CA ALA A 84 -11.52 -13.94 7.73
C ALA A 84 -11.97 -14.72 6.49
N LEU A 85 -11.33 -14.41 5.36
CA LEU A 85 -11.65 -15.00 4.06
C LEU A 85 -10.75 -16.20 3.76
N ALA A 86 -9.45 -16.04 3.98
CA ALA A 86 -8.44 -17.07 3.79
C ALA A 86 -7.27 -16.85 4.74
N ALA A 87 -6.54 -17.91 5.05
CA ALA A 87 -5.35 -17.85 5.88
C ALA A 87 -4.18 -18.59 5.22
N LEU A 88 -3.01 -17.97 5.27
CA LEU A 88 -1.74 -18.63 4.96
C LEU A 88 -1.32 -19.52 6.14
N ASP A 89 -0.34 -20.39 5.92
CA ASP A 89 0.32 -21.13 7.01
C ASP A 89 0.97 -20.14 7.97
N LEU A 90 0.37 -19.99 9.16
CA LEU A 90 0.77 -19.01 10.16
C LEU A 90 2.04 -19.42 10.91
N ARG A 91 2.42 -20.71 10.88
CA ARG A 91 3.56 -21.25 11.65
C ARG A 91 4.88 -20.52 11.33
N PRO A 92 5.31 -20.39 10.07
CA PRO A 92 6.55 -19.67 9.73
C PRO A 92 6.48 -18.17 10.08
N PHE A 93 5.32 -17.52 9.91
CA PHE A 93 5.17 -16.11 10.26
C PHE A 93 5.24 -15.87 11.76
N ALA A 94 4.56 -16.71 12.54
CA ALA A 94 4.58 -16.65 14.01
C ALA A 94 5.99 -16.91 14.56
N ALA A 95 6.69 -17.90 14.01
CA ALA A 95 8.08 -18.18 14.39
C ALA A 95 9.01 -17.00 14.11
N ARG A 96 8.92 -16.39 12.91
CA ARG A 96 9.72 -15.20 12.54
C ARG A 96 9.38 -13.98 13.40
N ALA A 97 8.10 -13.76 13.70
CA ALA A 97 7.66 -12.67 14.57
C ALA A 97 8.19 -12.83 16.00
N ARG A 98 8.14 -14.07 16.54
CA ARG A 98 8.74 -14.38 17.85
C ARG A 98 10.24 -14.15 17.85
N ALA A 99 10.98 -14.69 16.88
CA ALA A 99 12.43 -14.49 16.78
C ALA A 99 12.81 -13.01 16.69
N ALA A 100 12.06 -12.20 15.93
CA ALA A 100 12.30 -10.77 15.84
C ALA A 100 11.97 -10.01 17.14
N ALA A 101 10.95 -10.45 17.89
CA ALA A 101 10.62 -9.91 19.20
C ALA A 101 11.73 -10.19 20.24
N GLU A 102 12.30 -11.41 20.24
CA GLU A 102 13.44 -11.75 21.10
C GLU A 102 14.69 -10.94 20.74
N ASN A 103 14.96 -10.76 19.45
CA ASN A 103 16.07 -9.90 19.01
C ASN A 103 15.88 -8.44 19.44
N LEU A 104 14.65 -7.93 19.42
CA LEU A 104 14.33 -6.61 19.96
C LEU A 104 14.57 -6.54 21.47
N LEU A 105 14.21 -7.58 22.22
CA LEU A 105 14.47 -7.66 23.65
C LEU A 105 15.98 -7.65 23.95
N ALA A 106 16.75 -8.45 23.23
CA ALA A 106 18.21 -8.47 23.34
C ALA A 106 18.82 -7.09 23.04
N ALA A 107 18.43 -6.44 21.94
CA ALA A 107 18.92 -5.11 21.58
C ALA A 107 18.53 -4.03 22.61
N ARG A 108 17.35 -4.14 23.23
CA ARG A 108 16.93 -3.25 24.33
C ARG A 108 17.85 -3.41 25.54
N ASN A 109 18.18 -4.64 25.92
CA ASN A 109 19.06 -4.91 27.04
C ASN A 109 20.48 -4.38 26.79
N THR A 110 21.02 -4.61 25.59
CA THR A 110 22.32 -4.05 25.19
C THR A 110 22.34 -2.52 25.22
N ASN A 111 21.28 -1.86 24.74
CA ASN A 111 21.16 -0.41 24.82
C ASN A 111 21.08 0.10 26.26
N LYS A 112 20.33 -0.60 27.13
CA LYS A 112 20.25 -0.26 28.56
C LYS A 112 21.62 -0.37 29.23
N PHE A 113 22.33 -1.47 29.01
CA PHE A 113 23.68 -1.67 29.55
C PHE A 113 24.66 -0.60 29.06
N ALA A 114 24.64 -0.27 27.77
CA ALA A 114 25.51 0.78 27.21
C ALA A 114 25.19 2.16 27.79
N ALA A 115 23.90 2.45 28.04
CA ALA A 115 23.47 3.71 28.65
C ALA A 115 23.93 3.84 30.10
N GLU A 116 23.77 2.79 30.90
CA GLU A 116 24.24 2.73 32.29
C GLU A 116 25.78 2.85 32.34
N ASN A 117 26.50 2.17 31.44
CA ASN A 117 27.96 2.27 31.37
C ASN A 117 28.41 3.69 30.99
N HIS A 118 27.79 4.30 29.99
CA HIS A 118 28.09 5.68 29.61
C HIS A 118 27.83 6.66 30.76
N GLN A 119 26.71 6.51 31.47
CA GLN A 119 26.40 7.33 32.64
C GLN A 119 27.45 7.18 33.74
N ARG A 120 27.89 5.95 34.03
CA ARG A 120 28.94 5.67 35.01
C ARG A 120 30.29 6.29 34.62
N VAL A 121 30.71 6.13 33.36
CA VAL A 121 31.97 6.72 32.86
C VAL A 121 31.91 8.24 32.88
N LYS A 122 30.75 8.82 32.53
CA LYS A 122 30.54 10.26 32.61
C LYS A 122 30.71 10.80 34.04
N GLN A 123 30.13 10.13 35.04
CA GLN A 123 30.32 10.51 36.45
C GLN A 123 31.79 10.48 36.86
N LEU A 124 32.52 9.42 36.48
CA LEU A 124 33.97 9.32 36.76
C LEU A 124 34.79 10.40 36.03
N PHE A 125 34.35 10.86 34.86
CA PHE A 125 34.97 11.95 34.14
C PHE A 125 34.74 13.29 34.82
N ASP A 126 33.51 13.54 35.28
CA ASP A 126 33.13 14.74 36.03
C ASP A 126 33.93 14.80 37.37
N ASP A 127 34.23 13.65 37.97
CA ASP A 127 35.10 13.49 39.15
C ASP A 127 36.61 13.50 38.83
N MET A 128 37.01 13.86 37.60
CA MET A 128 38.41 13.88 37.10
C MET A 128 39.17 12.55 37.25
N SER A 129 38.45 11.44 37.34
CA SER A 129 38.97 10.10 37.61
C SER A 129 39.10 9.22 36.35
N THR A 130 38.73 9.73 35.17
CA THR A 130 38.88 9.02 33.89
C THR A 130 39.29 9.96 32.75
N SER A 131 39.72 9.39 31.61
CA SER A 131 40.18 10.14 30.45
C SER A 131 39.05 10.51 29.48
N THR A 132 39.27 11.54 28.66
CA THR A 132 38.35 11.92 27.56
C THR A 132 38.14 10.76 26.58
N GLU A 133 39.20 10.01 26.28
CA GLU A 133 39.14 8.86 25.36
C GLU A 133 38.17 7.77 25.86
N GLU A 134 38.15 7.51 27.18
CA GLU A 134 37.25 6.50 27.75
C GLU A 134 35.78 6.95 27.70
N LEU A 135 35.53 8.24 27.95
CA LEU A 135 34.19 8.85 27.79
C LEU A 135 33.72 8.76 26.34
N GLU A 136 34.58 9.14 25.38
CA GLU A 136 34.27 9.05 23.95
C GLU A 136 33.99 7.62 23.50
N LYS A 137 34.78 6.65 23.96
CA LYS A 137 34.53 5.21 23.71
C LYS A 137 33.16 4.79 24.24
N ALA A 138 32.82 5.15 25.47
CA ALA A 138 31.52 4.83 26.06
C ALA A 138 30.36 5.48 25.29
N GLN A 139 30.54 6.71 24.83
CA GLN A 139 29.55 7.44 24.02
C GLN A 139 29.34 6.79 22.64
N VAL A 140 30.42 6.36 21.98
CA VAL A 140 30.33 5.62 20.70
C VAL A 140 29.62 4.28 20.89
N LEU A 141 29.90 3.55 21.97
CA LEU A 141 29.22 2.29 22.28
C LEU A 141 27.72 2.49 22.52
N LEU A 142 27.35 3.56 23.23
CA LEU A 142 25.94 3.95 23.40
C LEU A 142 25.26 4.20 22.05
N PHE A 143 25.87 4.99 21.18
CA PHE A 143 25.31 5.26 19.85
C PHE A 143 25.15 4.00 19.00
N LYS A 144 26.13 3.10 19.03
CA LYS A 144 26.04 1.79 18.35
C LYS A 144 24.87 0.97 18.87
N ALA A 145 24.69 0.92 20.20
CA ALA A 145 23.59 0.17 20.81
C ALA A 145 22.21 0.77 20.49
N GLN A 146 22.10 2.11 20.47
CA GLN A 146 20.88 2.81 20.06
C GLN A 146 20.51 2.52 18.61
N ALA A 147 21.49 2.54 17.70
CA ALA A 147 21.28 2.21 16.30
C ALA A 147 20.80 0.76 16.12
N ALA A 148 21.43 -0.19 16.82
CA ALA A 148 21.04 -1.60 16.81
C ALA A 148 19.61 -1.80 17.36
N LEU A 149 19.23 -1.09 18.43
CA LEU A 149 17.87 -1.09 18.96
C LEU A 149 16.85 -0.57 17.94
N ALA A 150 17.15 0.54 17.26
CA ALA A 150 16.28 1.11 16.24
C ALA A 150 16.06 0.12 15.07
N GLN A 151 17.14 -0.53 14.60
CA GLN A 151 17.07 -1.56 13.58
C GLN A 151 16.20 -2.76 14.03
N ALA A 152 16.45 -3.29 15.22
CA ALA A 152 15.70 -4.42 15.76
C ALA A 152 14.20 -4.10 15.94
N LYS A 153 13.88 -2.87 16.34
CA LYS A 153 12.50 -2.39 16.47
C LYS A 153 11.78 -2.39 15.12
N SER A 154 12.43 -1.86 14.08
CA SER A 154 11.87 -1.86 12.72
C SER A 154 11.70 -3.28 12.18
N ALA A 155 12.68 -4.16 12.39
CA ALA A 155 12.60 -5.56 11.98
C ALA A 155 11.42 -6.28 12.67
N ALA A 156 11.25 -6.10 13.98
CA ALA A 156 10.12 -6.68 14.72
C ALA A 156 8.76 -6.15 14.23
N ALA A 157 8.67 -4.86 13.91
CA ALA A 157 7.45 -4.26 13.36
C ALA A 157 7.07 -4.86 12.00
N ILE A 158 8.04 -5.06 11.11
CA ILE A 158 7.81 -5.70 9.81
C ILE A 158 7.30 -7.14 9.98
N ARG A 159 7.96 -7.95 10.83
CA ARG A 159 7.54 -9.35 11.05
C ARG A 159 6.17 -9.47 11.70
N LYS A 160 5.83 -8.53 12.60
CA LYS A 160 4.49 -8.45 13.18
C LYS A 160 3.43 -8.12 12.11
N TRP A 161 3.70 -7.13 11.26
CA TRP A 161 2.82 -6.77 10.16
C TRP A 161 2.62 -7.94 9.18
N GLU A 162 3.68 -8.68 8.85
CA GLU A 162 3.59 -9.87 8.00
C GLU A 162 2.66 -10.92 8.60
N LEU A 163 2.77 -11.19 9.91
CA LEU A 163 1.89 -12.13 10.62
C LEU A 163 0.43 -11.67 10.62
N GLU A 164 0.18 -10.39 10.86
CA GLU A 164 -1.17 -9.82 10.81
C GLU A 164 -1.79 -9.91 9.41
N ARG A 165 -0.96 -9.78 8.36
CA ARG A 165 -1.37 -9.88 6.96
C ARG A 165 -1.37 -11.29 6.37
N ALA A 166 -0.92 -12.28 7.13
CA ALA A 166 -1.02 -13.69 6.75
C ALA A 166 -2.46 -14.22 6.83
N THR A 167 -3.39 -13.47 7.44
CA THR A 167 -4.84 -13.71 7.35
C THR A 167 -5.49 -12.64 6.48
N LEU A 168 -6.15 -13.05 5.39
CA LEU A 168 -6.89 -12.17 4.52
C LEU A 168 -8.26 -11.90 5.14
N ARG A 169 -8.56 -10.62 5.37
CA ARG A 169 -9.85 -10.18 5.95
C ARG A 169 -10.61 -9.29 4.99
N ALA A 170 -11.93 -9.35 5.04
CA ALA A 170 -12.81 -8.49 4.27
C ALA A 170 -12.71 -7.03 4.76
N PRO A 171 -12.41 -6.04 3.90
CA PRO A 171 -12.32 -4.63 4.30
C PRO A 171 -13.70 -3.99 4.57
N LYS A 172 -14.76 -4.50 3.95
CA LYS A 172 -16.16 -4.10 4.15
C LYS A 172 -17.05 -5.34 4.04
N ALA A 173 -18.31 -5.21 4.45
CA ALA A 173 -19.31 -6.23 4.18
C ALA A 173 -19.58 -6.31 2.66
N GLY A 174 -19.94 -7.51 2.18
CA GLY A 174 -20.22 -7.77 0.78
C GLY A 174 -20.46 -9.24 0.52
N THR A 175 -20.64 -9.60 -0.75
CA THR A 175 -20.87 -10.98 -1.18
C THR A 175 -19.65 -11.49 -1.92
N VAL A 176 -19.23 -12.72 -1.63
CA VAL A 176 -18.12 -13.34 -2.34
C VAL A 176 -18.56 -13.73 -3.74
N ALA A 177 -18.00 -13.09 -4.76
CA ALA A 177 -18.31 -13.37 -6.16
C ALA A 177 -17.62 -14.66 -6.64
N VAL A 178 -16.31 -14.79 -6.41
CA VAL A 178 -15.50 -15.96 -6.82
C VAL A 178 -14.34 -16.16 -5.85
N VAL A 179 -14.02 -17.44 -5.58
CA VAL A 179 -12.86 -17.86 -4.78
C VAL A 179 -11.93 -18.73 -5.65
N PRO A 180 -11.01 -18.12 -6.40
CA PRO A 180 -10.05 -18.88 -7.23
C PRO A 180 -8.91 -19.54 -6.41
N GLY A 181 -8.70 -19.15 -5.15
CA GLY A 181 -7.65 -19.70 -4.31
C GLY A 181 -8.02 -21.07 -3.71
N TYR A 182 -7.03 -21.98 -3.61
CA TYR A 182 -7.20 -23.30 -3.02
C TYR A 182 -6.09 -23.59 -1.98
N PRO A 183 -6.35 -24.46 -0.98
CA PRO A 183 -5.32 -24.91 -0.04
C PRO A 183 -4.10 -25.50 -0.75
N GLY A 184 -2.90 -25.15 -0.30
CA GLY A 184 -1.63 -25.54 -0.93
C GLY A 184 -1.16 -24.60 -2.05
N MET A 185 -1.97 -23.63 -2.46
CA MET A 185 -1.57 -22.61 -3.43
C MET A 185 -0.47 -21.70 -2.86
N VAL A 186 0.60 -21.51 -3.61
CA VAL A 186 1.64 -20.52 -3.28
C VAL A 186 1.23 -19.17 -3.82
N VAL A 187 1.13 -18.18 -2.94
CA VAL A 187 0.89 -16.79 -3.33
C VAL A 187 2.18 -16.01 -3.27
N ASN A 188 2.45 -15.22 -4.31
CA ASN A 188 3.56 -14.27 -4.35
C ASN A 188 3.07 -12.94 -4.95
N PRO A 189 2.96 -11.87 -4.15
CA PRO A 189 2.45 -10.58 -4.62
C PRO A 189 3.33 -9.91 -5.69
N LEU A 190 4.57 -10.36 -5.89
CA LEU A 190 5.50 -9.78 -6.88
C LEU A 190 5.44 -10.44 -8.27
N ALA A 191 4.85 -11.63 -8.38
CA ALA A 191 4.85 -12.38 -9.65
C ALA A 191 3.63 -12.05 -10.50
N VAL A 192 2.44 -12.10 -9.89
CA VAL A 192 1.13 -11.66 -10.43
C VAL A 192 0.23 -11.49 -9.21
N ILE A 193 -0.58 -10.42 -9.13
CA ILE A 193 -1.60 -10.30 -8.08
C ILE A 193 -2.70 -11.33 -8.37
N THR A 194 -2.52 -12.56 -7.92
CA THR A 194 -3.54 -13.60 -8.04
C THR A 194 -4.60 -13.33 -6.98
N PRO A 195 -5.81 -12.87 -7.34
CA PRO A 195 -6.88 -12.70 -6.37
C PRO A 195 -7.14 -14.04 -5.71
N VAL A 196 -7.36 -14.04 -4.40
CA VAL A 196 -7.80 -15.22 -3.65
C VAL A 196 -9.31 -15.16 -3.45
N VAL A 197 -9.86 -13.96 -3.30
CA VAL A 197 -11.30 -13.71 -3.18
C VAL A 197 -11.68 -12.46 -3.97
N ILE A 198 -12.76 -12.54 -4.72
CA ILE A 198 -13.40 -11.39 -5.37
C ILE A 198 -14.66 -11.07 -4.57
N LEU A 199 -14.79 -9.83 -4.10
CA LEU A 199 -16.00 -9.36 -3.42
C LEU A 199 -16.80 -8.44 -4.33
N ASP A 200 -18.10 -8.69 -4.38
CA ASP A 200 -19.10 -7.75 -4.85
C ASP A 200 -19.64 -6.96 -3.65
N MET A 201 -19.65 -5.63 -3.75
CA MET A 201 -20.06 -4.75 -2.65
C MET A 201 -21.48 -4.26 -2.91
N GLN A 202 -22.35 -4.41 -1.91
CA GLN A 202 -23.68 -3.79 -1.88
C GLN A 202 -23.67 -2.46 -1.15
#